data_AF-A0A078A2I0-F1
#
_entry.id   AF-A0A078A2I0-F1
#
_cell.length_a   1.000
_cell.length_b   1.000
_cell.length_c   1.000
_cell.angle_alpha   90.00
_cell.angle_beta   90.00
_cell.angle_gamma   90.00
#
_symmetry.space_group_name_H-M   'P 1'
#
loop_
_entity.id
_entity.type
_entity.pdbx_description
1 polymer ?
#
loop_
_entity_poly.entity_id
_entity_poly.type
_entity_poly.pdbx_seq_one_letter_code
_entity_poly.pdbx_strand_id
1 'polypeptide(L)'
;MDELHNLVKGQAEGFEIHKVHRDSVGKEKYLKMEKDEFLTQTNVQKLGQEVAIELSGKNWEEKYEWVNNQREEGNKIFKKGIYDQAIDTYLKALCGMDFGKQDEDQEERVNKDLKAPILNNIALCLIKQNKFMRSNQMLDQVLKVDPENFKAWTRKVQNFLKIGDTEEAKKTVTDAEKQAVTLEDKALITGLYKEIAQQTLKEKNFSKNIFANKLGGLYQDKPDYSKMEEFMQEYENEYLASLSNTQWFLYPFLKTARVVFRKLGLCRDKNSDEFKNRKNNKVE
;
A
#
# COMPACT_ATOMS: atom_id res chain seq x y z
N MET A 1 -4.65 40.60 30.50
CA MET A 1 -4.21 39.97 29.24
C MET A 1 -2.72 40.29 28.99
N ASP A 2 -1.91 40.42 30.04
CA ASP A 2 -0.72 41.31 30.00
C ASP A 2 0.59 40.68 30.48
N GLU A 3 0.67 39.35 30.56
CA GLU A 3 1.93 38.62 30.87
C GLU A 3 2.54 37.90 29.66
N LEU A 4 1.98 38.08 28.45
CA LEU A 4 2.47 37.46 27.21
C LEU A 4 3.37 38.38 26.35
N HIS A 5 3.75 39.56 26.85
CA HIS A 5 4.39 40.60 26.02
C HIS A 5 5.82 41.02 26.41
N ASN A 6 6.56 40.18 27.15
CA ASN A 6 7.97 40.43 27.45
C ASN A 6 8.85 39.17 27.32
N LEU A 7 9.05 38.70 26.09
CA LEU A 7 10.25 37.91 25.74
C LEU A 7 10.66 38.02 24.26
N VAL A 8 10.61 39.23 23.68
CA VAL A 8 11.12 39.48 22.31
C VAL A 8 12.39 40.34 22.36
N LYS A 9 13.52 39.70 22.71
CA LYS A 9 14.90 40.12 22.40
C LYS A 9 15.88 39.03 22.85
N GLY A 10 16.08 38.04 21.98
CA GLY A 10 17.07 36.98 22.10
C GLY A 10 17.29 36.38 20.71
N GLN A 11 18.53 36.02 20.37
CA GLN A 11 18.87 35.51 19.04
C GLN A 11 18.16 34.18 18.78
N ALA A 12 17.75 33.95 17.54
CA ALA A 12 17.01 32.76 17.13
C ALA A 12 17.92 31.53 16.98
N GLU A 13 18.45 31.05 18.09
CA GLU A 13 18.93 29.67 18.20
C GLU A 13 17.73 28.75 18.43
N GLY A 14 17.63 27.68 17.65
CA GLY A 14 16.44 26.83 17.63
C GLY A 14 16.27 26.07 18.93
N PHE A 15 15.15 26.30 19.64
CA PHE A 15 14.79 25.51 20.82
C PHE A 15 14.66 24.03 20.45
N GLU A 16 15.54 23.19 21.02
CA GLU A 16 15.44 21.74 20.89
C GLU A 16 14.32 21.20 21.78
N ILE A 17 13.40 20.45 21.20
CA ILE A 17 12.27 19.86 21.93
C ILE A 17 12.68 18.46 22.37
N HIS A 18 12.52 18.15 23.65
CA HIS A 18 12.85 16.83 24.20
C HIS A 18 11.64 16.14 24.83
N LYS A 19 11.45 14.86 24.50
CA LYS A 19 10.52 13.96 25.19
C LYS A 19 11.22 13.43 26.45
N VAL A 20 10.62 13.69 27.62
CA VAL A 20 11.09 13.11 28.89
C VAL A 20 10.48 11.72 29.05
N HIS A 21 11.33 10.70 29.22
CA HIS A 21 10.93 9.34 29.58
C HIS A 21 11.49 9.02 30.97
N ARG A 22 10.66 8.56 31.90
CA ARG A 22 11.11 8.06 33.21
C ARG A 22 11.23 6.54 33.14
N ASP A 23 12.43 6.03 33.35
CA ASP A 23 12.67 4.61 33.57
C ASP A 23 12.00 4.15 34.89
N SER A 24 11.81 2.85 35.08
CA SER A 24 11.24 2.24 36.29
C SER A 24 12.06 2.47 37.58
N VAL A 25 13.26 3.05 37.48
CA VAL A 25 14.12 3.49 38.61
C VAL A 25 14.02 5.00 38.84
N GLY A 26 13.04 5.69 38.23
CA GLY A 26 12.81 7.13 38.36
C GLY A 26 13.78 8.02 37.58
N LYS A 27 14.73 7.44 36.83
CA LYS A 27 15.72 8.18 36.05
C LYS A 27 15.11 8.74 34.76
N GLU A 28 15.27 10.03 34.54
CA GLU A 28 14.80 10.72 33.35
C GLU A 28 15.79 10.61 32.18
N LYS A 29 15.26 10.29 31.00
CA LYS A 29 15.95 10.32 29.71
C LYS A 29 15.28 11.36 28.80
N TYR A 30 16.09 12.18 28.15
CA TYR A 30 15.65 13.27 27.29
C TYR A 30 15.91 12.88 25.83
N LEU A 31 14.87 12.39 25.15
CA LEU A 31 14.93 12.03 23.73
C LEU A 31 14.63 13.27 22.88
N LYS A 32 15.57 13.69 22.03
CA LYS A 32 15.33 14.79 21.08
C LYS A 32 14.17 14.41 20.15
N MET A 33 13.17 15.26 20.07
CA MET A 33 11.96 15.08 19.29
C MET A 33 11.98 16.04 18.10
N GLU A 34 11.58 15.58 16.92
CA GLU A 34 11.46 16.49 15.77
C GLU A 34 10.29 17.45 15.99
N LYS A 35 10.43 18.70 15.50
CA LYS A 35 9.43 19.75 15.68
C LYS A 35 8.05 19.36 15.12
N ASP A 36 8.04 18.65 14.01
CA ASP A 36 6.83 18.15 13.37
C ASP A 36 6.20 17.01 14.18
N GLU A 37 7.02 16.11 14.75
CA GLU A 37 6.55 15.04 15.63
C GLU A 37 5.92 15.63 16.91
N PHE A 38 6.55 16.63 17.53
CA PHE A 38 5.97 17.34 18.68
C PHE A 38 4.63 18.00 18.34
N LEU A 39 4.56 18.74 17.23
CA LEU A 39 3.34 19.40 16.81
C LEU A 39 2.22 18.39 16.55
N THR A 40 2.53 17.24 15.92
CA THR A 40 1.54 16.15 15.77
C THR A 40 1.13 15.55 17.11
N GLN A 41 2.05 15.36 18.06
CA GLN A 41 1.71 14.82 19.39
C GLN A 41 0.80 15.78 20.18
N THR A 42 1.09 17.08 20.18
CA THR A 42 0.24 18.10 20.83
C THR A 42 -1.12 18.22 20.16
N ASN A 43 -1.19 18.17 18.83
CA ASN A 43 -2.46 18.20 18.10
C ASN A 43 -3.32 16.98 18.42
N VAL A 44 -2.74 15.76 18.47
CA VAL A 44 -3.45 14.53 18.87
C VAL A 44 -3.92 14.58 20.33
N GLN A 45 -3.12 15.15 21.25
CA GLN A 45 -3.54 15.35 22.64
C GLN A 45 -4.75 16.29 22.77
N LYS A 46 -4.72 17.44 22.07
CA LYS A 46 -5.82 18.40 22.04
C LYS A 46 -7.08 17.79 21.41
N LEU A 47 -6.93 17.08 20.29
CA LEU A 47 -8.02 16.37 19.62
C LEU A 47 -8.64 15.31 20.54
N GLY A 48 -7.82 14.56 21.28
CA GLY A 48 -8.29 13.59 22.27
C GLY A 48 -9.12 14.21 23.40
N GLN A 49 -8.73 15.40 23.89
CA GLN A 49 -9.51 16.14 24.89
C GLN A 49 -10.85 16.62 24.33
N GLU A 50 -10.86 17.18 23.11
CA GLU A 50 -12.08 17.63 22.45
C GLU A 50 -13.06 16.47 22.23
N VAL A 51 -12.57 15.32 21.74
CA VAL A 51 -13.36 14.11 21.54
C VAL A 51 -13.86 13.50 22.85
N ALA A 52 -13.06 13.50 23.93
CA ALA A 52 -13.49 13.01 25.23
C ALA A 52 -14.63 13.86 25.83
N ILE A 53 -14.64 15.17 25.58
CA ILE A 53 -15.76 16.06 25.95
C ILE A 53 -16.98 15.78 25.07
N GLU A 54 -16.81 15.66 23.76
CA GLU A 54 -17.88 15.41 22.77
C GLU A 54 -18.58 14.04 22.99
N LEU A 55 -17.84 13.04 23.45
CA LEU A 55 -18.34 11.69 23.76
C LEU A 55 -18.72 11.49 25.23
N SER A 56 -18.61 12.52 26.07
CA SER A 56 -18.98 12.46 27.48
C SER A 56 -20.47 12.18 27.64
N GLY A 57 -20.82 11.22 28.52
CA GLY A 57 -22.20 10.82 28.78
C GLY A 57 -22.88 10.01 27.66
N LYS A 58 -22.23 9.77 26.52
CA LYS A 58 -22.78 8.94 25.44
C LYS A 58 -22.72 7.45 25.76
N ASN A 59 -23.76 6.72 25.37
CA ASN A 59 -23.79 5.26 25.43
C ASN A 59 -22.95 4.61 24.31
N TRP A 60 -22.81 3.29 24.35
CA TRP A 60 -21.98 2.52 23.40
C TRP A 60 -22.41 2.73 21.94
N GLU A 61 -23.70 2.66 21.63
CA GLU A 61 -24.22 2.78 20.26
C GLU A 61 -24.06 4.23 19.74
N GLU A 62 -24.28 5.23 20.59
CA GLU A 62 -24.04 6.64 20.26
C GLU A 62 -22.56 6.94 19.98
N LYS A 63 -21.64 6.31 20.73
CA LYS A 63 -20.19 6.38 20.44
C LYS A 63 -19.86 5.67 19.12
N TYR A 64 -20.44 4.48 18.89
CA TYR A 64 -20.20 3.68 17.70
C TYR A 64 -20.60 4.45 16.45
N GLU A 65 -21.82 4.98 16.45
CA GLU A 65 -22.37 5.76 15.35
C GLU A 65 -21.61 7.07 15.16
N TRP A 66 -21.16 7.73 16.23
CA TRP A 66 -20.29 8.90 16.12
C TRP A 66 -18.95 8.58 15.42
N VAL A 67 -18.27 7.48 15.82
CA VAL A 67 -17.01 7.05 15.19
C VAL A 67 -17.24 6.68 13.72
N ASN A 68 -18.35 6.01 13.41
CA ASN A 68 -18.73 5.72 12.04
C ASN A 68 -18.95 7.00 11.20
N ASN A 69 -19.64 8.00 11.75
CA ASN A 69 -19.84 9.28 11.07
C ASN A 69 -18.52 10.03 10.80
N GLN A 70 -17.56 10.02 11.74
CA GLN A 70 -16.23 10.59 11.49
C GLN A 70 -15.48 9.83 10.37
N ARG A 71 -15.56 8.50 10.36
CA ARG A 71 -15.01 7.66 9.26
C ARG A 71 -15.65 8.01 7.91
N GLU A 72 -16.95 8.25 7.87
CA GLU A 72 -17.65 8.64 6.65
C GLU A 72 -17.33 10.06 6.17
N GLU A 73 -17.16 11.03 7.06
CA GLU A 73 -16.69 12.36 6.67
C GLU A 73 -15.24 12.32 6.16
N GLY A 74 -14.35 11.54 6.80
CA GLY A 74 -13.02 11.26 6.29
C GLY A 74 -13.04 10.66 4.87
N ASN A 75 -13.98 9.75 4.58
CA ASN A 75 -14.20 9.22 3.23
C ASN A 75 -14.64 10.29 2.22
N LYS A 76 -15.47 11.26 2.62
CA LYS A 76 -15.89 12.39 1.76
C LYS A 76 -14.72 13.33 1.47
N ILE A 77 -13.89 13.64 2.47
CA ILE A 77 -12.70 14.48 2.33
C ILE A 77 -11.63 13.78 1.47
N PHE A 78 -11.41 12.49 1.67
CA PHE A 78 -10.52 11.67 0.84
C PHE A 78 -10.92 11.70 -0.64
N LYS A 79 -12.22 11.60 -0.96
CA LYS A 79 -12.74 11.72 -2.34
C LYS A 79 -12.49 13.09 -2.98
N LYS A 80 -12.33 14.16 -2.18
CA LYS A 80 -11.93 15.50 -2.65
C LYS A 80 -10.41 15.62 -2.89
N GLY A 81 -9.62 14.60 -2.55
CA GLY A 81 -8.16 14.60 -2.69
C GLY A 81 -7.40 15.34 -1.58
N ILE A 82 -8.08 15.79 -0.51
CA ILE A 82 -7.48 16.58 0.57
C ILE A 82 -6.97 15.63 1.66
N TYR A 83 -5.83 14.98 1.41
CA TYR A 83 -5.40 13.83 2.21
C TYR A 83 -5.02 14.15 3.66
N ASP A 84 -4.41 15.31 3.96
CA ASP A 84 -4.05 15.66 5.35
C ASP A 84 -5.31 15.84 6.22
N GLN A 85 -6.29 16.62 5.77
CA GLN A 85 -7.57 16.78 6.48
C GLN A 85 -8.35 15.47 6.62
N ALA A 86 -8.24 14.57 5.64
CA ALA A 86 -8.82 13.23 5.74
C ALA A 86 -8.14 12.42 6.85
N ILE A 87 -6.81 12.45 6.94
CA ILE A 87 -6.03 11.83 8.03
C ILE A 87 -6.45 12.42 9.38
N ASP A 88 -6.52 13.74 9.53
CA ASP A 88 -6.93 14.38 10.79
C ASP A 88 -8.34 13.94 11.23
N THR A 89 -9.27 13.82 10.27
CA THR A 89 -10.65 13.34 10.53
C THR A 89 -10.67 11.86 10.93
N TYR A 90 -9.85 11.01 10.30
CA TYR A 90 -9.69 9.62 10.70
C TYR A 90 -9.00 9.48 12.06
N LEU A 91 -8.01 10.32 12.39
CA LEU A 91 -7.40 10.37 13.71
C LEU A 91 -8.42 10.80 14.78
N LYS A 92 -9.31 11.75 14.47
CA LYS A 92 -10.44 12.11 15.34
C LYS A 92 -11.34 10.90 15.62
N ALA A 93 -11.61 10.08 14.60
CA ALA A 93 -12.34 8.81 14.76
C ALA A 93 -11.57 7.80 15.64
N LEU A 94 -10.24 7.68 15.49
CA LEU A 94 -9.42 6.82 16.36
C LEU A 94 -9.47 7.27 17.83
N CYS A 95 -9.42 8.58 18.11
CA CYS A 95 -9.54 9.12 19.45
C CYS A 95 -10.88 8.78 20.13
N GLY A 96 -11.94 8.56 19.34
CA GLY A 96 -13.26 8.19 19.85
C GLY A 96 -13.47 6.70 20.13
N MET A 97 -12.48 5.84 19.84
CA MET A 97 -12.61 4.39 20.05
C MET A 97 -12.39 3.91 21.48
N ASP A 98 -12.44 4.80 22.48
CA ASP A 98 -12.57 4.39 23.88
C ASP A 98 -14.05 4.11 24.23
N PHE A 99 -14.44 2.85 24.01
CA PHE A 99 -15.76 2.32 24.37
C PHE A 99 -15.86 1.88 25.85
N GLY A 100 -14.76 1.92 26.62
CA GLY A 100 -14.71 1.35 27.96
C GLY A 100 -14.71 -0.19 27.94
N LYS A 101 -15.41 -0.81 28.90
CA LYS A 101 -15.53 -2.28 28.96
C LYS A 101 -16.52 -2.78 27.92
N GLN A 102 -16.03 -3.61 27.00
CA GLN A 102 -16.82 -4.29 25.97
C GLN A 102 -17.00 -5.78 26.32
N ASP A 103 -17.97 -6.44 25.68
CA ASP A 103 -17.97 -7.89 25.53
C ASP A 103 -17.21 -8.31 24.26
N GLU A 104 -17.03 -9.62 24.05
CA GLU A 104 -16.22 -10.18 22.96
C GLU A 104 -16.80 -9.82 21.58
N ASP A 105 -18.13 -9.90 21.43
CA ASP A 105 -18.85 -9.53 20.19
C ASP A 105 -18.69 -8.03 19.87
N GLN A 106 -18.81 -7.15 20.88
CA GLN A 106 -18.61 -5.71 20.74
C GLN A 106 -17.16 -5.35 20.42
N GLU A 107 -16.19 -6.01 21.04
CA GLU A 107 -14.77 -5.80 20.77
C GLU A 107 -14.43 -6.24 19.34
N GLU A 108 -14.87 -7.43 18.90
CA GLU A 108 -14.69 -7.89 17.53
C GLU A 108 -15.33 -6.92 16.53
N ARG A 109 -16.58 -6.49 16.76
CA ARG A 109 -17.29 -5.53 15.90
C ARG A 109 -16.55 -4.21 15.78
N VAL A 110 -16.10 -3.60 16.87
CA VAL A 110 -15.32 -2.34 16.82
C VAL A 110 -13.97 -2.53 16.11
N ASN A 111 -13.32 -3.66 16.35
CA ASN A 111 -12.04 -4.00 15.72
C ASN A 111 -12.17 -4.18 14.19
N LYS A 112 -13.16 -4.95 13.72
CA LYS A 112 -13.35 -5.27 12.29
C LYS A 112 -14.11 -4.19 11.50
N ASP A 113 -15.17 -3.60 12.05
CA ASP A 113 -16.03 -2.67 11.29
C ASP A 113 -15.55 -1.22 11.33
N LEU A 114 -14.88 -0.81 12.41
CA LEU A 114 -14.39 0.57 12.59
C LEU A 114 -12.87 0.64 12.47
N LYS A 115 -12.13 -0.02 13.37
CA LYS A 115 -10.68 0.19 13.55
C LYS A 115 -9.87 -0.23 12.33
N ALA A 116 -10.06 -1.45 11.83
CA ALA A 116 -9.37 -1.92 10.63
C ALA A 116 -9.66 -1.04 9.39
N PRO A 117 -10.93 -0.70 9.05
CA PRO A 117 -11.24 0.24 7.97
C PRO A 117 -10.66 1.64 8.13
N ILE A 118 -10.70 2.25 9.33
CA ILE A 118 -10.14 3.58 9.57
C ILE A 118 -8.62 3.57 9.37
N LEU A 119 -7.91 2.61 9.97
CA LEU A 119 -6.46 2.46 9.82
C LEU A 119 -6.06 2.19 8.36
N ASN A 120 -6.82 1.35 7.65
CA ASN A 120 -6.56 1.05 6.23
C ASN A 120 -6.83 2.28 5.33
N ASN A 121 -7.76 3.16 5.71
CA ASN A 121 -8.00 4.43 5.04
C ASN A 121 -6.88 5.47 5.31
N ILE A 122 -6.38 5.57 6.55
CA ILE A 122 -5.19 6.40 6.86
C ILE A 122 -3.99 5.91 6.06
N ALA A 123 -3.77 4.59 6.00
CA ALA A 123 -2.73 3.98 5.18
C ALA A 123 -2.86 4.40 3.70
N LEU A 124 -4.07 4.39 3.14
CA LEU A 124 -4.31 4.84 1.76
C LEU A 124 -4.02 6.34 1.54
N CYS A 125 -4.36 7.20 2.49
CA CYS A 125 -3.99 8.62 2.44
C CYS A 125 -2.47 8.80 2.40
N LEU A 126 -1.74 8.06 3.25
CA LEU A 126 -0.27 8.07 3.28
C LEU A 126 0.34 7.55 1.97
N ILE A 127 -0.27 6.55 1.31
CA ILE A 127 0.13 6.08 -0.04
C ILE A 127 -0.04 7.21 -1.06
N LYS A 128 -1.17 7.93 -1.04
CA LYS A 128 -1.40 9.07 -1.94
C LYS A 128 -0.44 10.24 -1.72
N GLN A 129 0.14 10.33 -0.52
CA GLN A 129 1.22 11.28 -0.18
C GLN A 129 2.64 10.73 -0.41
N ASN A 130 2.79 9.53 -0.99
CA ASN A 130 4.06 8.81 -1.16
C ASN A 130 4.81 8.50 0.17
N LYS A 131 4.12 8.52 1.31
CA LYS A 131 4.68 8.24 2.65
C LYS A 131 4.64 6.71 2.95
N PHE A 132 5.23 5.90 2.07
CA PHE A 132 5.08 4.43 2.07
C PHE A 132 5.49 3.76 3.38
N MET A 133 6.59 4.18 4.02
CA MET A 133 7.03 3.63 5.31
C MET A 133 6.00 3.85 6.44
N ARG A 134 5.43 5.07 6.53
CA ARG A 134 4.37 5.37 7.51
C ARG A 134 3.08 4.64 7.17
N SER A 135 2.79 4.43 5.89
CA SER A 135 1.65 3.61 5.45
C SER A 135 1.80 2.15 5.91
N ASN A 136 2.98 1.54 5.76
CA ASN A 136 3.25 0.18 6.25
C ASN A 136 3.03 0.05 7.75
N GLN A 137 3.48 1.02 8.56
CA GLN A 137 3.21 1.04 10.00
C GLN A 137 1.71 1.02 10.34
N MET A 138 0.86 1.68 9.54
CA MET A 138 -0.59 1.64 9.73
C MET A 138 -1.19 0.30 9.27
N LEU A 139 -0.71 -0.25 8.15
CA LEU A 139 -1.13 -1.57 7.64
C LEU A 139 -0.76 -2.70 8.62
N ASP A 140 0.37 -2.60 9.32
CA ASP A 140 0.76 -3.54 10.37
C ASP A 140 -0.20 -3.50 11.57
N GLN A 141 -0.84 -2.36 11.86
CA GLN A 141 -1.88 -2.29 12.89
C GLN A 141 -3.22 -2.84 12.38
N VAL A 142 -3.53 -2.71 11.08
CA VAL A 142 -4.67 -3.41 10.47
C VAL A 142 -4.50 -4.91 10.60
N LEU A 143 -3.34 -5.45 10.19
CA LEU A 143 -3.08 -6.90 10.15
C LEU A 143 -2.96 -7.56 11.53
N LYS A 144 -2.76 -6.78 12.61
CA LYS A 144 -2.88 -7.29 14.00
C LYS A 144 -4.32 -7.49 14.46
N VAL A 145 -5.25 -6.75 13.86
CA VAL A 145 -6.67 -6.69 14.25
C VAL A 145 -7.52 -7.55 13.31
N ASP A 146 -7.16 -7.53 12.02
CA ASP A 146 -7.76 -8.31 10.94
C ASP A 146 -6.64 -8.90 10.07
N PRO A 147 -6.08 -10.07 10.45
CA PRO A 147 -4.99 -10.73 9.72
C PRO A 147 -5.39 -11.21 8.32
N GLU A 148 -6.69 -11.37 8.07
CA GLU A 148 -7.25 -11.87 6.81
C GLU A 148 -7.50 -10.72 5.80
N ASN A 149 -7.18 -9.47 6.17
CA ASN A 149 -7.46 -8.29 5.37
C ASN A 149 -6.64 -8.25 4.05
N PHE A 150 -7.17 -8.86 3.00
CA PHE A 150 -6.55 -8.91 1.67
C PHE A 150 -6.16 -7.51 1.12
N LYS A 151 -6.97 -6.47 1.41
CA LYS A 151 -6.67 -5.09 1.01
C LYS A 151 -5.45 -4.52 1.74
N ALA A 152 -5.22 -4.89 3.00
CA ALA A 152 -4.06 -4.45 3.75
C ALA A 152 -2.78 -5.13 3.24
N TRP A 153 -2.83 -6.45 3.03
CA TRP A 153 -1.73 -7.22 2.46
C TRP A 153 -1.28 -6.70 1.09
N THR A 154 -2.23 -6.54 0.15
CA THR A 154 -1.92 -6.07 -1.22
C THR A 154 -1.36 -4.64 -1.24
N ARG A 155 -1.87 -3.73 -0.39
CA ARG A 155 -1.31 -2.38 -0.21
C ARG A 155 0.11 -2.42 0.34
N LYS A 156 0.41 -3.35 1.26
CA LYS A 156 1.75 -3.52 1.84
C LYS A 156 2.77 -4.01 0.80
N VAL A 157 2.40 -4.96 -0.07
CA VAL A 157 3.21 -5.37 -1.24
C VAL A 157 3.50 -4.18 -2.15
N GLN A 158 2.46 -3.41 -2.51
CA GLN A 158 2.59 -2.22 -3.36
C GLN A 158 3.54 -1.18 -2.74
N ASN A 159 3.47 -0.96 -1.43
CA ASN A 159 4.38 -0.06 -0.73
C ASN A 159 5.84 -0.53 -0.81
N PHE A 160 6.12 -1.81 -0.58
CA PHE A 160 7.49 -2.35 -0.69
C PHE A 160 8.04 -2.20 -2.13
N LEU A 161 7.21 -2.46 -3.14
CA LEU A 161 7.55 -2.18 -4.55
C LEU A 161 7.91 -0.70 -4.78
N LYS A 162 7.13 0.25 -4.22
CA LYS A 162 7.43 1.69 -4.32
C LYS A 162 8.67 2.13 -3.53
N ILE A 163 9.01 1.44 -2.44
CA ILE A 163 10.23 1.68 -1.64
C ILE A 163 11.48 1.15 -2.37
N GLY A 164 11.34 0.09 -3.17
CA GLY A 164 12.48 -0.63 -3.76
C GLY A 164 12.87 -1.90 -3.00
N ASP A 165 12.07 -2.33 -2.03
CA ASP A 165 12.33 -3.54 -1.25
C ASP A 165 11.66 -4.75 -1.91
N THR A 166 12.32 -5.29 -2.94
CA THR A 166 11.81 -6.44 -3.70
C THR A 166 11.82 -7.74 -2.89
N GLU A 167 12.60 -7.83 -1.80
CA GLU A 167 12.67 -9.03 -0.96
C GLU A 167 11.53 -9.08 0.06
N GLU A 168 11.22 -7.97 0.75
CA GLU A 168 10.02 -7.91 1.60
C GLU A 168 8.72 -7.94 0.78
N ALA A 169 8.73 -7.41 -0.45
CA ALA A 169 7.61 -7.55 -1.38
C ALA A 169 7.32 -9.04 -1.69
N LYS A 170 8.36 -9.85 -1.96
CA LYS A 170 8.23 -11.31 -2.23
C LYS A 170 7.63 -12.06 -1.04
N LYS A 171 8.11 -11.80 0.18
CA LYS A 171 7.54 -12.42 1.39
C LYS A 171 6.07 -12.04 1.55
N THR A 172 5.79 -10.74 1.53
CA THR A 172 4.45 -10.18 1.76
C THR A 172 3.42 -10.65 0.72
N VAL A 173 3.81 -10.85 -0.55
CA VAL A 173 2.85 -11.33 -1.58
C VAL A 173 2.44 -12.78 -1.37
N THR A 174 3.31 -13.64 -0.82
CA THR A 174 2.93 -15.03 -0.47
C THR A 174 1.91 -15.08 0.67
N ASP A 175 1.96 -14.13 1.61
CA ASP A 175 0.93 -14.01 2.65
C ASP A 175 -0.37 -13.40 2.10
N ALA A 176 -0.26 -12.42 1.20
CA ALA A 176 -1.41 -11.85 0.48
C ALA A 176 -2.15 -12.91 -0.37
N GLU A 177 -1.42 -13.83 -0.98
CA GLU A 177 -1.96 -14.93 -1.78
C GLU A 177 -2.81 -15.92 -0.95
N LYS A 178 -2.40 -16.22 0.28
CA LYS A 178 -3.17 -17.10 1.20
C LYS A 178 -4.58 -16.54 1.48
N GLN A 179 -4.72 -15.21 1.45
CA GLN A 179 -5.98 -14.50 1.67
C GLN A 179 -6.78 -14.26 0.37
N ALA A 180 -6.27 -14.67 -0.80
CA ALA A 180 -6.89 -14.41 -2.09
C ALA A 180 -8.01 -15.43 -2.40
N VAL A 181 -9.24 -15.11 -1.97
CA VAL A 181 -10.41 -15.98 -2.16
C VAL A 181 -10.98 -15.88 -3.58
N THR A 182 -11.18 -14.66 -4.10
CA THR A 182 -11.87 -14.46 -5.38
C THR A 182 -10.94 -14.59 -6.60
N LEU A 183 -11.53 -14.72 -7.79
CA LEU A 183 -10.78 -14.70 -9.05
C LEU A 183 -10.13 -13.33 -9.31
N GLU A 184 -10.76 -12.24 -8.86
CA GLU A 184 -10.23 -10.88 -8.98
C GLU A 184 -9.00 -10.70 -8.07
N ASP A 185 -9.05 -11.21 -6.83
CA ASP A 185 -7.94 -11.20 -5.89
C ASP A 185 -6.72 -11.95 -6.44
N LYS A 186 -6.94 -13.14 -7.02
CA LYS A 186 -5.88 -13.94 -7.65
C LYS A 186 -5.28 -13.25 -8.88
N ALA A 187 -6.09 -12.56 -9.68
CA ALA A 187 -5.59 -11.76 -10.81
C ALA A 187 -4.75 -10.56 -10.34
N LEU A 188 -5.15 -9.90 -9.24
CA LEU A 188 -4.37 -8.83 -8.63
C LEU A 188 -3.02 -9.34 -8.09
N ILE A 189 -3.01 -10.47 -7.39
CA ILE A 189 -1.79 -11.14 -6.89
C ILE A 189 -0.86 -11.52 -8.05
N THR A 190 -1.39 -12.10 -9.13
CA THR A 190 -0.61 -12.38 -10.36
C THR A 190 0.06 -11.12 -10.91
N GLY A 191 -0.66 -9.99 -10.91
CA GLY A 191 -0.11 -8.68 -11.32
C GLY A 191 1.02 -8.19 -10.41
N LEU A 192 0.89 -8.36 -9.09
CA LEU A 192 1.92 -7.99 -8.12
C LEU A 192 3.18 -8.86 -8.26
N TYR A 193 3.04 -10.19 -8.40
CA TYR A 193 4.16 -11.09 -8.71
C TYR A 193 4.90 -10.66 -9.98
N LYS A 194 4.17 -10.28 -11.03
CA LYS A 194 4.75 -9.73 -12.25
C LYS A 194 5.56 -8.47 -11.96
N GLU A 195 5.01 -7.47 -11.28
CA GLU A 195 5.73 -6.23 -10.91
C GLU A 195 7.02 -6.53 -10.11
N ILE A 196 6.97 -7.43 -9.14
CA ILE A 196 8.12 -7.89 -8.34
C ILE A 196 9.22 -8.49 -9.24
N ALA A 197 8.85 -9.37 -10.17
CA ALA A 197 9.79 -9.98 -11.11
C ALA A 197 10.42 -8.93 -12.04
N GLN A 198 9.62 -7.98 -12.56
CA GLN A 198 10.12 -6.88 -13.39
C GLN A 198 11.16 -6.03 -12.67
N GLN A 199 10.92 -5.73 -11.40
CA GLN A 199 11.78 -4.88 -10.59
C GLN A 199 13.06 -5.61 -10.18
N THR A 200 12.94 -6.86 -9.72
CA THR A 200 14.09 -7.74 -9.42
C THR A 200 15.02 -7.90 -10.64
N LEU A 201 14.48 -8.03 -11.86
CA LEU A 201 15.31 -8.15 -13.06
C LEU A 201 16.02 -6.83 -13.41
N LYS A 202 15.35 -5.68 -13.24
CA LYS A 202 15.98 -4.35 -13.41
C LYS A 202 17.13 -4.15 -12.42
N GLU A 203 16.96 -4.54 -11.16
CA GLU A 203 17.98 -4.49 -10.10
C GLU A 203 19.18 -5.41 -10.43
N LYS A 204 18.92 -6.65 -10.86
CA LYS A 204 19.96 -7.60 -11.30
C LYS A 204 20.74 -7.07 -12.52
N ASN A 205 20.06 -6.53 -13.52
CA ASN A 205 20.70 -6.00 -14.73
C ASN A 205 21.48 -4.71 -14.44
N PHE A 206 20.93 -3.79 -13.63
CA PHE A 206 21.65 -2.61 -13.15
C PHE A 206 22.93 -3.02 -12.40
N SER A 207 22.83 -3.96 -11.47
CA SER A 207 23.98 -4.47 -10.71
C SER A 207 25.05 -5.05 -11.64
N LYS A 208 24.68 -5.95 -12.57
CA LYS A 208 25.59 -6.51 -13.58
C LYS A 208 26.32 -5.42 -14.38
N ASN A 209 25.59 -4.41 -14.85
CA ASN A 209 26.16 -3.32 -15.64
C ASN A 209 27.11 -2.45 -14.81
N ILE A 210 26.81 -2.19 -13.53
CA ILE A 210 27.72 -1.48 -12.61
C ILE A 210 29.00 -2.29 -12.36
N PHE A 211 28.89 -3.61 -12.11
CA PHE A 211 30.08 -4.47 -11.92
C PHE A 211 30.93 -4.59 -13.19
N ALA A 212 30.32 -4.69 -14.37
CA ALA A 212 31.02 -4.70 -15.65
C ALA A 212 31.75 -3.37 -15.89
N ASN A 213 31.06 -2.23 -15.73
CA ASN A 213 31.67 -0.90 -15.94
C ASN A 213 32.82 -0.62 -14.94
N LYS A 214 32.73 -1.12 -13.70
CA LYS A 214 33.77 -0.98 -12.67
C LYS A 214 35.03 -1.82 -12.96
N LEU A 215 34.93 -2.82 -13.84
CA LEU A 215 36.06 -3.61 -14.37
C LEU A 215 36.61 -3.08 -15.70
N GLY A 216 36.03 -2.01 -16.25
CA GLY A 216 36.57 -1.30 -17.42
C GLY A 216 35.58 -1.25 -18.59
N GLY A 217 34.73 -0.23 -18.61
CA GLY A 217 33.91 0.11 -19.78
C GLY A 217 32.95 1.26 -19.50
N LEU A 218 33.08 2.38 -20.23
CA LEU A 218 32.02 3.39 -20.27
C LEU A 218 30.98 2.99 -21.33
N TYR A 219 29.78 2.67 -20.87
CA TYR A 219 28.52 2.65 -21.63
C TYR A 219 28.58 2.12 -23.07
N GLN A 220 28.39 0.80 -23.23
CA GLN A 220 27.69 0.23 -24.38
C GLN A 220 26.77 -0.90 -23.89
N ASP A 221 25.47 -0.60 -23.75
CA ASP A 221 24.36 -1.46 -24.20
C ASP A 221 23.01 -0.95 -23.68
N LYS A 222 21.97 -1.08 -24.52
CA LYS A 222 20.57 -0.88 -24.11
C LYS A 222 20.12 -2.11 -23.30
N PRO A 223 19.24 -1.97 -22.29
CA PRO A 223 18.75 -3.12 -21.54
C PRO A 223 18.08 -4.14 -22.47
N ASP A 224 18.59 -5.38 -22.46
CA ASP A 224 18.05 -6.50 -23.24
C ASP A 224 16.73 -7.00 -22.64
N TYR A 225 15.62 -6.59 -23.25
CA TYR A 225 14.28 -7.02 -22.86
C TYR A 225 13.92 -8.43 -23.35
N SER A 226 14.76 -9.10 -24.15
CA SER A 226 14.45 -10.45 -24.67
C SER A 226 14.41 -11.48 -23.52
N LYS A 227 15.37 -11.39 -22.60
CA LYS A 227 15.42 -12.20 -21.37
C LYS A 227 14.33 -11.86 -20.36
N MET A 228 13.61 -10.75 -20.54
CA MET A 228 12.47 -10.39 -19.70
C MET A 228 11.33 -11.38 -19.88
N GLU A 229 11.05 -11.80 -21.12
CA GLU A 229 9.92 -12.66 -21.43
C GLU A 229 10.17 -14.12 -21.01
N GLU A 230 11.42 -14.58 -21.10
CA GLU A 230 11.87 -15.87 -20.54
C GLU A 230 11.80 -15.88 -19.01
N PHE A 231 12.34 -14.87 -18.33
CA PHE A 231 12.30 -14.77 -16.86
C PHE A 231 10.86 -14.60 -16.34
N MET A 232 10.02 -13.84 -17.05
CA MET A 232 8.58 -13.75 -16.75
C MET A 232 7.88 -15.10 -16.91
N GLN A 233 8.22 -15.89 -17.92
CA GLN A 233 7.67 -17.24 -18.09
C GLN A 233 8.17 -18.22 -17.04
N GLU A 234 9.46 -18.16 -16.66
CA GLU A 234 10.02 -18.95 -15.55
C GLU A 234 9.29 -18.65 -14.23
N TYR A 235 9.12 -17.37 -13.91
CA TYR A 235 8.41 -16.92 -12.70
C TYR A 235 6.91 -17.21 -12.74
N GLU A 236 6.24 -17.06 -13.90
CA GLU A 236 4.86 -17.50 -14.09
C GLU A 236 4.73 -19.03 -13.95
N ASN A 237 5.71 -19.82 -14.40
CA ASN A 237 5.70 -21.28 -14.24
C ASN A 237 5.92 -21.71 -12.78
N GLU A 238 6.83 -21.07 -12.03
CA GLU A 238 7.02 -21.30 -10.59
C GLU A 238 5.75 -20.94 -9.81
N TYR A 239 5.14 -19.79 -10.11
CA TYR A 239 3.88 -19.34 -9.51
C TYR A 239 2.69 -20.25 -9.84
N LEU A 240 2.57 -20.72 -11.09
CA LEU A 240 1.55 -21.70 -11.49
C LEU A 240 1.80 -23.08 -10.86
N ALA A 241 3.04 -23.43 -10.52
CA ALA A 241 3.35 -24.68 -9.81
C ALA A 241 2.93 -24.65 -8.32
N SER A 242 2.89 -23.48 -7.68
CA SER A 242 2.39 -23.36 -6.29
C SER A 242 0.87 -23.33 -6.16
N LEU A 243 0.11 -23.04 -7.23
CA LEU A 243 -1.34 -22.80 -7.22
C LEU A 243 -2.26 -24.03 -7.14
N SER A 244 -1.75 -25.17 -6.66
CA SER A 244 -2.44 -26.46 -6.48
C SER A 244 -2.77 -27.29 -7.75
N ASN A 245 -2.94 -28.60 -7.53
CA ASN A 245 -2.43 -29.63 -8.42
C ASN A 245 -3.46 -30.19 -9.44
N THR A 246 -4.40 -29.37 -9.93
CA THR A 246 -5.54 -29.85 -10.77
C THR A 246 -5.75 -29.13 -12.10
N GLN A 247 -5.10 -27.98 -12.36
CA GLN A 247 -5.20 -27.29 -13.67
C GLN A 247 -4.04 -27.53 -14.63
N TRP A 248 -2.96 -28.19 -14.18
CA TRP A 248 -1.74 -28.44 -14.98
C TRP A 248 -2.02 -29.19 -16.30
N PHE A 249 -3.07 -30.02 -16.35
CA PHE A 249 -3.47 -30.76 -17.55
C PHE A 249 -4.09 -29.90 -18.67
N LEU A 250 -4.64 -28.72 -18.40
CA LEU A 250 -5.36 -27.92 -19.41
C LEU A 250 -4.47 -26.91 -20.15
N TYR A 251 -3.40 -26.42 -19.52
CA TYR A 251 -2.50 -25.42 -20.11
C TYR A 251 -1.75 -25.95 -21.36
N PRO A 252 -1.22 -27.19 -21.39
CA PRO A 252 -0.64 -27.77 -22.61
C PRO A 252 -1.66 -27.93 -23.75
N PHE A 253 -2.92 -28.27 -23.41
CA PHE A 253 -3.99 -28.42 -24.41
C PHE A 253 -4.37 -27.08 -25.06
N LEU A 254 -4.46 -25.99 -24.31
CA LEU A 254 -4.77 -24.68 -24.90
C LEU A 254 -3.64 -24.14 -25.79
N LYS A 255 -2.37 -24.35 -25.39
CA LYS A 255 -1.19 -23.92 -26.18
C LYS A 255 -1.01 -24.76 -27.44
N THR A 256 -1.21 -26.08 -27.37
CA THR A 256 -1.16 -26.97 -28.54
C THR A 256 -2.36 -26.78 -29.46
N ALA A 257 -3.59 -26.64 -28.94
CA ALA A 257 -4.78 -26.35 -29.75
C ALA A 257 -4.59 -25.09 -30.62
N ARG A 258 -4.05 -24.00 -30.07
CA ARG A 258 -3.82 -22.75 -30.82
C ARG A 258 -2.81 -22.91 -31.97
N VAL A 259 -1.82 -23.78 -31.81
CA VAL A 259 -0.84 -24.13 -32.86
C VAL A 259 -1.45 -25.08 -33.89
N VAL A 260 -2.26 -26.05 -33.46
CA VAL A 260 -2.96 -26.99 -34.33
C VAL A 260 -4.04 -26.30 -35.17
N PHE A 261 -4.88 -25.43 -34.59
CA PHE A 261 -5.89 -24.66 -35.33
C PHE A 261 -5.28 -23.70 -36.36
N ARG A 262 -4.07 -23.17 -36.10
CA ARG A 262 -3.30 -22.42 -37.11
C ARG A 262 -2.73 -23.31 -38.21
N LYS A 263 -2.15 -24.47 -37.87
CA LYS A 263 -1.66 -25.45 -38.87
C LYS A 263 -2.76 -26.06 -39.74
N LEU A 264 -3.98 -26.17 -39.22
CA LEU A 264 -5.16 -26.67 -39.93
C LEU A 264 -5.96 -25.56 -40.66
N GLY A 265 -5.50 -24.30 -40.64
CA GLY A 265 -6.14 -23.19 -41.38
C GLY A 265 -7.51 -22.75 -40.85
N LEU A 266 -7.88 -23.14 -39.64
CA LEU A 266 -9.22 -22.89 -39.06
C LEU A 266 -9.35 -21.54 -38.34
N CYS A 267 -8.24 -20.82 -38.12
CA CYS A 267 -8.27 -19.44 -37.63
C CYS A 267 -8.28 -18.46 -38.80
N ARG A 268 -9.41 -17.80 -39.04
CA ARG A 268 -9.56 -16.74 -40.06
C ARG A 268 -9.04 -15.41 -39.51
N ASP A 269 -7.88 -14.96 -39.97
CA ASP A 269 -7.31 -13.68 -39.57
C ASP A 269 -8.17 -12.50 -40.09
N LYS A 270 -8.79 -11.77 -39.17
CA LYS A 270 -9.40 -10.47 -39.45
C LYS A 270 -8.29 -9.42 -39.59
N ASN A 271 -7.60 -9.36 -40.74
CA ASN A 271 -6.75 -8.23 -41.14
C ASN A 271 -6.24 -8.25 -42.61
N SER A 272 -6.82 -9.04 -43.53
CA SER A 272 -6.31 -9.15 -44.92
C SER A 272 -7.00 -8.27 -45.98
N ASP A 273 -8.09 -7.56 -45.66
CA ASP A 273 -8.95 -6.93 -46.68
C ASP A 273 -8.68 -5.43 -46.96
N GLU A 274 -7.85 -4.73 -46.17
CA GLU A 274 -7.65 -3.26 -46.33
C GLU A 274 -6.54 -2.82 -47.29
N PHE A 275 -5.71 -3.71 -47.84
CA PHE A 275 -4.54 -3.33 -48.66
C PHE A 275 -4.61 -3.61 -50.17
N LYS A 276 -5.81 -3.84 -50.72
CA LYS A 276 -6.02 -4.09 -52.17
C LYS A 276 -6.87 -3.07 -52.94
N ASN A 277 -7.20 -1.92 -52.36
CA ASN A 277 -8.08 -0.92 -53.00
C ASN A 277 -7.46 0.48 -53.18
N ARG A 278 -6.17 0.56 -53.55
CA ARG A 278 -5.49 1.82 -53.93
C ARG A 278 -4.56 1.74 -55.16
N LYS A 279 -4.88 0.88 -56.13
CA LYS A 279 -4.33 0.97 -57.51
C LYS A 279 -5.38 0.47 -58.53
N ASN A 280 -6.34 1.33 -58.86
CA ASN A 280 -7.07 1.35 -60.15
C ASN A 280 -8.14 2.47 -60.19
N ASN A 281 -7.68 3.69 -60.47
CA ASN A 281 -8.33 4.71 -61.28
C ASN A 281 -7.15 5.33 -62.07
N LYS A 282 -7.17 5.39 -63.41
CA LYS A 282 -7.75 6.49 -64.21
C LYS A 282 -7.33 7.88 -63.69
N VAL A 283 -7.10 8.94 -64.44
CA VAL A 283 -7.10 9.11 -65.90
C VAL A 283 -5.64 9.27 -66.35
N GLU A 284 -5.21 8.63 -67.43
CA GLU A 284 -5.98 7.76 -68.34
C GLU A 284 -6.36 6.40 -67.71
#